data_AF-A0A519TUJ5-F1
#
_entry.id   AF-A0A519TUJ5-F1
#
_cell.length_a   1.000
_cell.length_b   1.000
_cell.length_c   1.000
_cell.angle_alpha   90.00
_cell.angle_beta   90.00
_cell.angle_gamma   90.00
#
_symmetry.space_group_name_H-M   'P 1'
#
loop_
_entity.id
_entity.type
_entity.pdbx_description
1 polymer ?
#
loop_
_entity_poly.entity_id
_entity_poly.type
_entity_poly.pdbx_seq_one_letter_code
_entity_poly.pdbx_strand_id
1 'polypeptide(L)'
;MLQKNIGILILSLFFWSFSFAQNKDSLLVFVGEKIEIKHIPQPISKKFIDTIINEKDTIFEEKFVINTDSKFVAKYKVIQILNGRYVADTISFNLFVHSGGPNFAPYKHALLFVYPHKEEFYLEKYQSIDVYLTKNKRWAGAYSVIDYQHPNNSRFTVKPEIIQFIEPVTYVIGSIADSPKNYPSPYYFINSNQAKAVYGNYVEDLFKLKQQGVLKVRGYYK
;
A
#
# COMPACT_ATOMS: atom_id res chain seq x y z
N MET A 1 28.89 -2.44 -66.36
CA MET A 1 29.72 -3.22 -65.41
C MET A 1 29.27 -2.84 -64.00
N LEU A 2 28.74 -3.82 -63.25
CA LEU A 2 28.23 -3.69 -61.88
C LEU A 2 29.37 -3.45 -60.87
N GLN A 3 29.21 -2.47 -59.97
CA GLN A 3 29.79 -2.49 -58.61
C GLN A 3 28.71 -1.96 -57.66
N LYS A 4 27.85 -2.84 -57.11
CA LYS A 4 27.95 -3.49 -55.79
C LYS A 4 28.27 -2.53 -54.62
N ASN A 5 27.19 -2.14 -53.94
CA ASN A 5 26.98 -1.97 -52.50
C ASN A 5 28.20 -1.84 -51.59
N ILE A 6 28.18 -0.82 -50.72
CA ILE A 6 28.28 -0.98 -49.26
C ILE A 6 27.39 0.11 -48.64
N GLY A 7 26.22 -0.30 -48.16
CA GLY A 7 25.41 0.50 -47.23
C GLY A 7 25.89 0.19 -45.83
N ILE A 8 26.48 1.17 -45.14
CA ILE A 8 26.80 1.06 -43.72
C ILE A 8 25.55 1.49 -42.95
N LEU A 9 24.76 0.50 -42.53
CA LEU A 9 23.68 0.69 -41.56
C LEU A 9 24.30 0.57 -40.17
N ILE A 10 24.67 1.70 -39.56
CA ILE A 10 25.06 1.73 -38.14
C ILE A 10 23.77 1.57 -37.33
N LEU A 11 23.42 0.33 -37.02
CA LEU A 11 22.44 0.03 -35.99
C LEU A 11 23.13 0.28 -34.65
N SER A 12 23.10 1.52 -34.17
CA SER A 12 23.53 1.86 -32.82
C SER A 12 22.56 1.20 -31.85
N LEU A 13 22.87 -0.02 -31.44
CA LEU A 13 22.33 -0.68 -30.26
C LEU A 13 22.71 0.18 -29.05
N PHE A 14 21.90 1.19 -28.75
CA PHE A 14 21.87 1.81 -27.43
C PHE A 14 21.29 0.76 -26.47
N PHE A 15 22.14 -0.19 -26.07
CA PHE A 15 21.97 -0.87 -24.80
C PHE A 15 22.15 0.21 -23.74
N TRP A 16 21.05 0.87 -23.38
CA TRP A 16 20.94 1.47 -22.06
C TRP A 16 21.05 0.31 -21.08
N SER A 17 22.28 0.00 -20.67
CA SER A 17 22.52 -0.57 -19.37
C SER A 17 21.92 0.43 -18.37
N PHE A 18 20.65 0.20 -18.01
CA PHE A 18 20.04 0.81 -16.85
C PHE A 18 20.81 0.28 -15.64
N SER A 19 21.92 0.93 -15.33
CA SER A 19 22.47 0.91 -14.00
C SER A 19 21.38 1.50 -13.11
N PHE A 20 20.64 0.63 -12.41
CA PHE A 20 19.92 1.00 -11.22
C PHE A 20 20.96 1.51 -10.21
N ALA A 21 21.39 2.77 -10.36
CA ALA A 21 21.94 3.55 -9.27
C ALA A 21 20.76 3.89 -8.37
N GLN A 22 20.19 2.86 -7.75
CA GLN A 22 19.14 3.00 -6.76
C GLN A 22 19.86 3.47 -5.50
N ASN A 23 19.67 4.75 -5.15
CA ASN A 23 19.81 5.12 -3.76
C ASN A 23 18.96 4.11 -2.97
N LYS A 24 19.57 3.51 -1.95
CA LYS A 24 18.89 2.69 -0.95
C LYS A 24 17.52 3.35 -0.62
N ASP A 25 16.43 2.64 -0.86
CA ASP A 25 15.14 2.85 -0.19
C ASP A 25 14.20 4.01 -0.64
N SER A 26 14.01 4.28 -1.94
CA SER A 26 12.90 5.15 -2.38
C SER A 26 11.61 4.36 -2.65
N LEU A 27 10.60 4.52 -1.79
CA LEU A 27 9.24 3.98 -2.03
C LEU A 27 8.71 4.43 -3.40
N LEU A 28 8.22 3.49 -4.21
CA LEU A 28 7.34 3.81 -5.32
C LEU A 28 5.94 4.08 -4.74
N VAL A 29 5.48 5.32 -4.91
CA VAL A 29 4.17 5.75 -4.41
C VAL A 29 3.31 6.12 -5.61
N PHE A 30 2.14 5.50 -5.73
CA PHE A 30 1.28 5.69 -6.90
C PHE A 30 -0.20 5.47 -6.58
N VAL A 31 -1.06 6.17 -7.31
CA VAL A 31 -2.47 5.80 -7.42
C VAL A 31 -2.58 4.64 -8.39
N GLY A 32 -3.18 3.55 -7.94
CA GLY A 32 -3.43 2.37 -8.74
C GLY A 32 -4.90 2.01 -8.86
N GLU A 33 -5.28 1.43 -9.99
CA GLU A 33 -6.56 0.75 -10.20
C GLU A 33 -6.37 -0.76 -10.03
N LYS A 34 -7.14 -1.37 -9.12
CA LYS A 34 -7.05 -2.79 -8.81
C LYS A 34 -7.43 -3.63 -10.02
N ILE A 35 -6.54 -4.53 -10.41
CA ILE A 35 -6.83 -5.59 -11.39
C ILE A 35 -7.18 -6.86 -10.62
N GLU A 36 -6.34 -7.27 -9.66
CA GLU A 36 -6.49 -8.55 -8.97
C GLU A 36 -5.77 -8.57 -7.62
N ILE A 37 -6.28 -9.34 -6.65
CA ILE A 37 -5.57 -9.70 -5.43
C ILE A 37 -5.78 -11.19 -5.18
N LYS A 38 -4.70 -11.97 -5.12
CA LYS A 38 -4.73 -13.42 -4.86
C LYS A 38 -4.15 -13.72 -3.49
N HIS A 39 -4.88 -14.52 -2.71
CA HIS A 39 -4.31 -15.17 -1.53
C HIS A 39 -3.36 -16.27 -1.98
N ILE A 40 -2.17 -16.31 -1.37
CA ILE A 40 -1.19 -17.37 -1.57
C ILE A 40 -1.19 -18.24 -0.32
N PRO A 41 -1.78 -19.46 -0.39
CA PRO A 41 -1.78 -20.39 0.73
C PRO A 41 -0.35 -20.64 1.20
N GLN A 42 -0.11 -20.49 2.50
CA GLN A 42 1.16 -20.85 3.10
C GLN A 42 1.07 -22.24 3.72
N PRO A 43 2.14 -23.05 3.65
CA PRO A 43 2.15 -24.34 4.30
C PRO A 43 1.91 -24.17 5.80
N ILE A 44 1.04 -25.02 6.35
CA ILE A 44 0.75 -25.06 7.78
C ILE A 44 2.03 -25.47 8.52
N SER A 45 2.23 -24.82 9.68
CA SER A 45 3.35 -24.90 10.63
C SER A 45 4.27 -26.13 10.57
N LYS A 46 5.57 -25.89 10.77
CA LYS A 46 6.51 -26.97 11.14
C LYS A 46 6.13 -27.48 12.53
N LYS A 47 5.86 -28.79 12.63
CA LYS A 47 5.70 -29.51 13.89
C LYS A 47 7.08 -29.85 14.43
N PHE A 48 7.36 -29.43 15.65
CA PHE A 48 8.51 -29.90 16.42
C PHE A 48 7.99 -30.74 17.58
N ILE A 49 8.60 -31.90 17.79
CA ILE A 49 8.33 -32.75 18.95
C ILE A 49 9.61 -32.70 19.78
N ASP A 50 9.54 -32.03 20.93
CA ASP A 50 10.60 -32.09 21.93
C ASP A 50 10.25 -33.17 22.95
N THR A 51 11.23 -34.00 23.31
CA THR A 51 11.08 -35.02 24.36
C THR A 51 11.83 -34.53 25.59
N ILE A 52 11.11 -34.29 26.69
CA ILE A 52 11.69 -33.93 27.98
C ILE A 52 11.67 -35.18 28.85
N ILE A 53 12.85 -35.69 29.20
CA ILE A 53 13.00 -36.84 30.09
C ILE A 53 13.31 -36.33 31.49
N ASN A 54 12.38 -36.54 32.41
CA ASN A 54 12.61 -36.39 33.84
C ASN A 54 12.83 -37.79 34.44
N GLU A 55 13.55 -37.88 35.56
CA GLU A 55 14.00 -39.15 36.18
C GLU A 55 12.90 -40.22 36.39
N LYS A 56 11.61 -39.85 36.34
CA LYS A 56 10.46 -40.75 36.46
C LYS A 56 9.45 -40.69 35.30
N ASP A 57 9.49 -39.66 34.46
CA ASP A 57 8.45 -39.40 33.45
C ASP A 57 9.06 -38.90 32.12
N THR A 58 8.45 -39.28 31.01
CA THR A 58 8.75 -38.72 29.68
C THR A 58 7.60 -37.83 29.23
N ILE A 59 7.88 -36.55 28.96
CA ILE A 59 6.92 -35.58 28.46
C ILE A 59 7.22 -35.31 26.98
N PHE A 60 6.20 -35.38 26.14
CA PHE A 60 6.27 -34.95 24.73
C PHE A 60 5.67 -33.55 24.62
N GLU A 61 6.47 -32.58 24.18
CA GLU A 61 6.02 -31.21 23.90
C GLU A 61 5.88 -31.04 22.38
N GLU A 62 4.64 -30.84 21.92
CA GLU A 62 4.37 -30.51 20.52
C GLU A 62 4.35 -28.99 20.33
N LYS A 63 5.32 -28.45 19.59
CA LYS A 63 5.38 -27.03 19.23
C LYS A 63 4.93 -26.83 17.78
N PHE A 64 3.99 -25.91 17.59
CA PHE A 64 3.54 -25.46 16.27
C PHE A 64 3.98 -24.02 16.03
N VAL A 65 4.77 -23.79 14.97
CA VAL A 65 5.07 -22.42 14.52
C VAL A 65 3.98 -21.94 13.58
N ILE A 66 2.98 -21.24 14.11
CA ILE A 66 1.88 -20.69 13.31
C ILE A 66 2.35 -19.36 12.68
N ASN A 67 2.39 -19.30 11.35
CA ASN A 67 2.51 -18.01 10.67
C ASN A 67 1.17 -17.28 10.74
N THR A 68 1.15 -16.12 11.39
CA THR A 68 -0.05 -15.29 11.56
C THR A 68 -0.25 -14.27 10.44
N ASP A 69 0.72 -14.14 9.53
CA ASP A 69 0.65 -13.27 8.37
C ASP A 69 0.34 -14.09 7.11
N SER A 70 -0.82 -13.83 6.50
CA SER A 70 -1.21 -14.40 5.20
C SER A 70 -0.53 -13.65 4.06
N LYS A 71 -0.06 -14.37 3.05
CA LYS A 71 0.60 -13.78 1.87
C LYS A 71 -0.44 -13.55 0.78
N PHE A 72 -0.36 -12.39 0.14
CA PHE A 72 -1.13 -12.10 -1.07
C PHE A 72 -0.21 -11.56 -2.16
N VAL A 73 -0.65 -11.72 -3.41
CA VAL A 73 -0.07 -11.04 -4.57
C VAL A 73 -1.15 -10.16 -5.18
N ALA A 74 -0.87 -8.87 -5.27
CA ALA A 74 -1.74 -7.88 -5.85
C ALA A 74 -1.22 -7.46 -7.22
N LYS A 75 -2.12 -7.23 -8.17
CA LYS A 75 -1.84 -6.66 -9.49
C LYS A 75 -2.69 -5.41 -9.70
N TYR A 76 -2.05 -4.31 -10.07
CA TYR A 76 -2.68 -3.01 -10.24
C TYR A 76 -2.23 -2.36 -11.54
N LYS A 77 -3.11 -1.58 -12.15
CA LYS A 77 -2.75 -0.60 -13.18
C LYS A 77 -2.22 0.66 -12.51
N VAL A 78 -1.10 1.20 -12.98
CA VAL A 78 -0.50 2.44 -12.49
C VAL A 78 -1.18 3.62 -13.18
N ILE A 79 -1.85 4.47 -12.40
CA ILE A 79 -2.63 5.61 -12.89
C ILE A 79 -1.84 6.92 -12.77
N GLN A 80 -1.24 7.15 -11.60
CA GLN A 80 -0.48 8.36 -11.31
C GLN A 80 0.67 8.00 -10.38
N ILE A 81 1.92 8.27 -10.78
CA ILE A 81 3.09 8.12 -9.92
C ILE A 81 3.29 9.43 -9.15
N LEU A 82 3.42 9.33 -7.82
CA LEU A 82 3.69 10.44 -6.92
C LEU A 82 5.16 10.47 -6.45
N ASN A 83 5.79 9.30 -6.33
CA ASN A 83 7.19 9.18 -5.94
C ASN A 83 7.84 7.96 -6.59
N GLY A 84 9.13 8.06 -6.88
CA GLY A 84 9.89 7.00 -7.54
C GLY A 84 9.71 7.02 -9.07
N ARG A 85 10.18 5.96 -9.72
CA ARG A 85 10.11 5.79 -11.18
C ARG A 85 9.66 4.38 -11.50
N TYR A 86 8.71 4.25 -12.42
CA TYR A 86 8.21 2.98 -12.92
C TYR A 86 7.67 3.19 -14.33
N VAL A 87 8.01 2.28 -15.25
CA VAL A 87 7.78 2.50 -16.70
C VAL A 87 6.58 1.70 -17.21
N ALA A 88 6.27 0.56 -16.61
CA ALA A 88 5.13 -0.25 -17.02
C ALA A 88 3.80 0.35 -16.53
N ASP A 89 2.73 0.07 -17.25
CA ASP A 89 1.37 0.50 -16.93
C ASP A 89 0.73 -0.38 -15.85
N THR A 90 1.35 -1.51 -15.52
CA THR A 90 0.88 -2.47 -14.53
C THR A 90 2.02 -2.90 -13.63
N ILE A 91 1.68 -3.16 -12.36
CA ILE A 91 2.63 -3.59 -11.34
C ILE A 91 2.02 -4.71 -10.50
N SER A 92 2.85 -5.71 -10.22
CA SER A 92 2.54 -6.78 -9.28
C SER A 92 3.41 -6.64 -8.04
N PHE A 93 2.83 -6.82 -6.86
CA PHE A 93 3.56 -6.76 -5.60
C PHE A 93 3.03 -7.76 -4.58
N ASN A 94 3.93 -8.23 -3.73
CA ASN A 94 3.63 -9.08 -2.59
C ASN A 94 3.12 -8.22 -1.42
N LEU A 95 2.22 -8.74 -0.61
CA LEU A 95 1.85 -8.14 0.66
C LEU A 95 1.54 -9.20 1.72
N PHE A 96 1.70 -8.81 2.98
CA PHE A 96 1.48 -9.66 4.13
C PHE A 96 0.50 -8.97 5.08
N VAL A 97 -0.56 -9.68 5.44
CA VAL A 97 -1.64 -9.17 6.28
C VAL A 97 -1.77 -10.03 7.52
N HIS A 98 -1.79 -9.38 8.68
CA HIS A 98 -2.00 -10.03 9.96
C HIS A 98 -3.48 -10.34 10.13
N SER A 99 -3.87 -11.60 9.88
CA SER A 99 -5.25 -12.09 9.88
C SER A 99 -6.19 -11.46 8.84
N GLY A 100 -7.08 -12.27 8.25
CA GLY A 100 -8.08 -11.80 7.27
C GLY A 100 -7.48 -11.42 5.91
N GLY A 101 -8.08 -10.42 5.27
CA GLY A 101 -7.67 -9.90 3.96
C GLY A 101 -7.17 -8.46 4.02
N PRO A 102 -6.51 -7.96 2.95
CA PRO A 102 -6.08 -6.57 2.90
C PRO A 102 -7.27 -5.62 3.03
N ASN A 103 -7.21 -4.67 3.95
CA ASN A 103 -8.30 -3.72 4.21
C ASN A 103 -8.65 -2.86 2.98
N PHE A 104 -7.69 -2.64 2.07
CA PHE A 104 -7.91 -1.90 0.84
C PHE A 104 -8.52 -2.77 -0.29
N ALA A 105 -8.65 -4.09 -0.09
CA ALA A 105 -9.13 -5.03 -1.11
C ALA A 105 -10.53 -4.74 -1.65
N PRO A 106 -11.50 -4.19 -0.89
CA PRO A 106 -12.81 -3.86 -1.44
C PRO A 106 -12.76 -2.71 -2.45
N TYR A 107 -11.80 -1.81 -2.33
CA TYR A 107 -11.80 -0.57 -3.12
C TYR A 107 -11.21 -0.76 -4.50
N LYS A 108 -11.73 0.00 -5.47
CA LYS A 108 -11.29 -0.05 -6.87
C LYS A 108 -9.94 0.66 -7.06
N HIS A 109 -9.74 1.79 -6.39
CA HIS A 109 -8.52 2.58 -6.49
C HIS A 109 -7.90 2.79 -5.11
N ALA A 110 -6.57 2.80 -5.07
CA ALA A 110 -5.83 3.03 -3.85
C ALA A 110 -4.54 3.82 -4.14
N LEU A 111 -4.15 4.68 -3.22
CA LEU A 111 -2.79 5.18 -3.09
C LEU A 111 -1.96 4.09 -2.41
N LEU A 112 -0.96 3.57 -3.11
CA LEU A 112 -0.15 2.43 -2.71
C LEU A 112 1.30 2.85 -2.51
N PHE A 113 1.93 2.27 -1.48
CA PHE A 113 3.32 2.54 -1.11
C PHE A 113 4.08 1.22 -1.22
N VAL A 114 4.83 1.03 -2.31
CA VAL A 114 5.55 -0.20 -2.56
C VAL A 114 7.06 0.05 -2.57
N TYR A 115 7.84 -0.90 -2.08
CA TYR A 115 9.29 -0.85 -2.17
C TYR A 115 9.81 -2.02 -3.01
N PRO A 116 10.88 -1.81 -3.79
CA PRO A 116 11.58 -2.90 -4.46
C PRO A 116 12.42 -3.69 -3.44
N HIS A 117 12.39 -5.01 -3.55
CA HIS A 117 13.32 -5.88 -2.83
C HIS A 117 13.72 -7.02 -3.77
N LYS A 118 15.01 -7.05 -4.14
CA LYS A 118 15.52 -7.90 -5.24
C LYS A 118 14.77 -7.58 -6.53
N GLU A 119 14.22 -8.59 -7.20
CA GLU A 119 13.48 -8.46 -8.47
C GLU A 119 11.96 -8.33 -8.27
N GLU A 120 11.49 -8.18 -7.02
CA GLU A 120 10.08 -8.13 -6.68
C GLU A 120 9.71 -6.81 -5.98
N PHE A 121 8.41 -6.49 -6.00
CA PHE A 121 7.86 -5.38 -5.22
C PHE A 121 7.07 -5.89 -4.03
N TYR A 122 7.08 -5.11 -2.97
CA TYR A 122 6.37 -5.40 -1.73
C TYR A 122 5.59 -4.17 -1.27
N LEU A 123 4.35 -4.37 -0.82
CA LEU A 123 3.60 -3.32 -0.16
C LEU A 123 4.23 -3.02 1.20
N GLU A 124 4.49 -1.76 1.48
CA GLU A 124 4.90 -1.30 2.79
C GLU A 124 3.77 -1.58 3.80
N LYS A 125 4.09 -2.25 4.92
CA LYS A 125 3.08 -2.86 5.80
C LYS A 125 2.06 -1.81 6.31
N TYR A 126 0.78 -2.07 6.01
CA TYR A 126 -0.37 -1.19 6.29
C TYR A 126 -0.35 0.18 5.60
N GLN A 127 0.45 0.35 4.54
CA GLN A 127 0.55 1.61 3.80
C GLN A 127 -0.21 1.53 2.48
N SER A 128 -1.51 1.77 2.60
CA SER A 128 -2.44 1.94 1.49
C SER A 128 -3.56 2.86 1.94
N ILE A 129 -4.10 3.66 1.02
CA ILE A 129 -5.25 4.55 1.29
C ILE A 129 -6.23 4.37 0.14
N ASP A 130 -7.50 4.08 0.43
CA ASP A 130 -8.57 4.14 -0.57
C ASP A 130 -8.71 5.58 -1.10
N VAL A 131 -8.79 5.70 -2.42
CA VAL A 131 -8.91 7.01 -3.08
C VAL A 131 -9.99 7.03 -4.12
N TYR A 132 -10.57 8.20 -4.31
CA TYR A 132 -11.76 8.41 -5.12
C TYR A 132 -11.55 9.59 -6.05
N LEU A 133 -12.13 9.50 -7.24
CA LEU A 133 -12.05 10.54 -8.23
C LEU A 133 -12.96 11.71 -7.83
N THR A 134 -12.43 12.93 -7.94
CA THR A 134 -13.12 14.17 -7.58
C THR A 134 -13.62 14.91 -8.81
N LYS A 135 -14.55 15.86 -8.63
CA LYS A 135 -15.12 16.66 -9.73
C LYS A 135 -14.08 17.46 -10.51
N ASN A 136 -12.96 17.84 -9.89
CA ASN A 136 -11.83 18.48 -10.55
C ASN A 136 -10.81 17.49 -11.15
N LYS A 137 -11.19 16.21 -11.32
CA LYS A 137 -10.40 15.15 -11.97
C LYS A 137 -9.10 14.81 -11.24
N ARG A 138 -9.06 14.97 -9.92
CA ARG A 138 -7.93 14.57 -9.06
C ARG A 138 -8.36 13.37 -8.19
N TRP A 139 -7.38 12.75 -7.54
CA TRP A 139 -7.62 11.65 -6.60
C TRP A 139 -7.52 12.17 -5.16
N ALA A 140 -8.47 11.78 -4.32
CA ALA A 140 -8.49 12.14 -2.91
C ALA A 140 -8.98 10.99 -2.03
N GLY A 141 -8.50 10.94 -0.79
CA GLY A 141 -9.01 10.05 0.25
C GLY A 141 -9.82 10.84 1.28
N ALA A 142 -10.71 10.16 2.00
CA ALA A 142 -11.44 10.77 3.11
C ALA A 142 -10.52 11.08 4.31
N TYR A 143 -10.94 12.02 5.16
CA TYR A 143 -10.19 12.36 6.38
C TYR A 143 -9.96 11.13 7.27
N SER A 144 -8.73 10.90 7.70
CA SER A 144 -8.37 9.79 8.59
C SER A 144 -7.83 10.32 9.91
N VAL A 145 -8.50 10.00 11.01
CA VAL A 145 -8.04 10.34 12.37
C VAL A 145 -6.62 9.82 12.62
N ILE A 146 -6.33 8.59 12.16
CA ILE A 146 -5.05 7.91 12.36
C ILE A 146 -3.90 8.69 11.70
N ASP A 147 -4.14 9.29 10.53
CA ASP A 147 -3.10 10.03 9.82
C ASP A 147 -2.72 11.36 10.50
N TYR A 148 -3.65 11.94 11.27
CA TYR A 148 -3.45 13.21 11.98
C TYR A 148 -3.12 13.05 13.47
N GLN A 149 -3.33 11.87 14.07
CA GLN A 149 -3.10 11.61 15.49
C GLN A 149 -1.87 10.74 15.75
N HIS A 150 -0.93 10.66 14.81
CA HIS A 150 0.27 9.85 15.00
C HIS A 150 1.09 10.38 16.20
N PRO A 151 1.34 9.57 17.26
CA PRO A 151 1.87 10.06 18.55
C PRO A 151 3.25 10.73 18.45
N ASN A 152 4.04 10.32 17.44
CA ASN A 152 5.38 10.85 17.22
C ASN A 152 5.42 12.10 16.31
N ASN A 153 4.28 12.71 15.97
CA ASN A 153 4.28 13.89 15.11
C ASN A 153 3.25 14.95 15.53
N SER A 154 3.74 16.09 16.02
CA SER A 154 2.91 17.20 16.50
C SER A 154 2.77 18.36 15.50
N ARG A 155 3.36 18.26 14.29
CA ARG A 155 3.41 19.38 13.32
C ARG A 155 3.11 18.93 11.90
N PHE A 156 1.89 18.49 11.64
CA PHE A 156 1.41 18.32 10.28
C PHE A 156 1.21 19.70 9.62
N THR A 157 1.80 19.88 8.43
CA THR A 157 1.62 21.12 7.64
C THR A 157 0.41 21.05 6.72
N VAL A 158 -0.09 19.83 6.49
CA VAL A 158 -1.24 19.55 5.65
C VAL A 158 -2.49 19.72 6.49
N LYS A 159 -3.52 20.35 5.92
CA LYS A 159 -4.84 20.47 6.53
C LYS A 159 -5.85 19.77 5.64
N PRO A 160 -6.87 19.11 6.20
CA PRO A 160 -7.95 18.56 5.40
C PRO A 160 -8.78 19.70 4.80
N GLU A 161 -9.35 19.45 3.63
CA GLU A 161 -10.19 20.40 2.91
C GLU A 161 -11.50 19.73 2.46
N ILE A 162 -12.48 20.53 2.06
CA ILE A 162 -13.75 20.00 1.54
C ILE A 162 -13.48 19.36 0.18
N ILE A 163 -13.80 18.07 0.06
CA ILE A 163 -13.59 17.32 -1.18
C ILE A 163 -14.92 17.09 -1.90
N GLN A 164 -14.99 17.55 -3.14
CA GLN A 164 -16.11 17.25 -4.02
C GLN A 164 -15.86 15.94 -4.77
N PHE A 165 -16.13 14.82 -4.11
CA PHE A 165 -16.10 13.51 -4.75
C PHE A 165 -17.15 13.42 -5.88
N ILE A 166 -16.84 12.68 -6.95
CA ILE A 166 -17.82 12.39 -8.01
C ILE A 166 -18.95 11.53 -7.44
N GLU A 167 -18.57 10.40 -6.84
CA GLU A 167 -19.48 9.51 -6.13
C GLU A 167 -19.42 9.78 -4.63
N PRO A 168 -20.55 9.72 -3.90
CA PRO A 168 -20.53 9.82 -2.44
C PRO A 168 -19.64 8.75 -1.81
N VAL A 169 -18.69 9.18 -0.98
CA VAL A 169 -17.88 8.27 -0.16
C VAL A 169 -18.56 8.06 1.18
N THR A 170 -19.01 6.83 1.44
CA THR A 170 -19.77 6.48 2.64
C THR A 170 -19.21 5.24 3.33
N TYR A 171 -19.29 5.23 4.65
CA TYR A 171 -18.85 4.14 5.52
C TYR A 171 -20.01 3.73 6.43
N VAL A 172 -20.19 2.42 6.64
CA VAL A 172 -21.21 1.90 7.57
C VAL A 172 -20.67 1.96 8.98
N ILE A 173 -21.39 2.64 9.87
CA ILE A 173 -21.07 2.80 11.29
C ILE A 173 -21.81 1.74 12.10
N GLY A 174 -21.15 1.12 13.07
CA GLY A 174 -21.78 0.16 13.99
C GLY A 174 -21.25 -1.28 13.89
N SER A 175 -20.27 -1.53 13.03
CA SER A 175 -19.43 -2.72 13.16
C SER A 175 -18.42 -2.52 14.31
N ILE A 176 -17.88 -3.60 14.89
CA ILE A 176 -16.80 -3.52 15.90
C ILE A 176 -15.59 -2.74 15.35
N ALA A 177 -15.36 -2.79 14.03
CA ALA A 177 -14.26 -2.10 13.36
C ALA A 177 -14.55 -0.60 13.10
N ASP A 178 -15.81 -0.20 13.00
CA ASP A 178 -16.25 1.14 12.62
C ASP A 178 -16.89 1.89 13.78
N SER A 179 -16.03 2.39 14.67
CA SER A 179 -16.43 3.26 15.78
C SER A 179 -16.80 4.66 15.27
N PRO A 180 -17.87 5.29 15.79
CA PRO A 180 -18.21 6.69 15.48
C PRO A 180 -17.04 7.67 15.73
N LYS A 181 -16.10 7.33 16.62
CA LYS A 181 -14.90 8.13 16.90
C LYS A 181 -13.97 8.30 15.69
N ASN A 182 -14.04 7.38 14.71
CA ASN A 182 -13.26 7.44 13.47
C ASN A 182 -13.85 8.42 12.45
N TYR A 183 -15.10 8.86 12.66
CA TYR A 183 -15.85 9.71 11.74
C TYR A 183 -16.26 11.06 12.37
N PRO A 184 -15.33 11.87 12.89
CA PRO A 184 -15.67 13.08 13.62
C PRO A 184 -16.20 14.21 12.72
N SER A 185 -17.13 15.00 13.26
CA SER A 185 -17.48 16.33 12.72
C SER A 185 -16.28 17.28 12.82
N PRO A 186 -16.04 18.20 11.85
CA PRO A 186 -16.85 18.48 10.66
C PRO A 186 -16.50 17.62 9.44
N TYR A 187 -15.59 16.65 9.59
CA TYR A 187 -15.02 15.92 8.46
C TYR A 187 -15.98 14.91 7.82
N TYR A 188 -16.96 14.46 8.61
CA TYR A 188 -18.01 13.55 8.19
C TYR A 188 -19.39 14.10 8.54
N PHE A 189 -20.35 13.83 7.67
CA PHE A 189 -21.77 13.97 7.95
C PHE A 189 -22.32 12.60 8.32
N ILE A 190 -22.83 12.45 9.55
CA ILE A 190 -23.41 11.20 10.04
C ILE A 190 -24.92 11.24 9.86
N ASN A 191 -25.47 10.22 9.21
CA ASN A 191 -26.90 9.96 9.15
C ASN A 191 -27.17 8.49 9.51
N SER A 192 -27.94 8.27 10.58
CA SER A 192 -28.24 6.93 11.11
C SER A 192 -26.97 6.08 11.32
N ASN A 193 -26.77 5.05 10.50
CA ASN A 193 -25.65 4.11 10.53
C ASN A 193 -24.63 4.36 9.41
N GLN A 194 -24.57 5.57 8.84
CA GLN A 194 -23.65 5.90 7.77
C GLN A 194 -22.88 7.20 8.06
N ALA A 195 -21.57 7.16 7.84
CA ALA A 195 -20.71 8.33 7.80
C ALA A 195 -20.41 8.67 6.34
N LYS A 196 -20.83 9.85 5.90
CA LYS A 196 -20.50 10.38 4.57
C LYS A 196 -19.31 11.33 4.69
N ALA A 197 -18.25 11.07 3.92
CA ALA A 197 -17.09 11.94 3.90
C ALA A 197 -17.44 13.32 3.31
N VAL A 198 -17.00 14.38 4.01
CA VAL A 198 -17.12 15.77 3.56
C VAL A 198 -15.74 16.37 3.32
N TYR A 199 -14.80 16.05 4.21
CA TYR A 199 -13.42 16.48 4.12
C TYR A 199 -12.46 15.34 3.81
N GLY A 200 -11.30 15.70 3.28
CA GLY A 200 -10.23 14.78 2.97
C GLY A 200 -8.98 15.51 2.51
N ASN A 201 -8.14 14.80 1.77
CA ASN A 201 -6.91 15.33 1.19
C ASN A 201 -6.70 14.72 -0.19
N TYR A 202 -6.20 15.52 -1.13
CA TYR A 202 -5.70 14.97 -2.39
C TYR A 202 -4.45 14.12 -2.16
N VAL A 203 -4.16 13.24 -3.12
CA VAL A 203 -3.10 12.23 -3.00
C VAL A 203 -1.72 12.81 -2.73
N GLU A 204 -1.41 14.02 -3.23
CA GLU A 204 -0.14 14.70 -2.93
C GLU A 204 -0.01 15.03 -1.43
N ASP A 205 -1.10 15.51 -0.84
CA ASP A 205 -1.17 15.86 0.59
C ASP A 205 -1.26 14.62 1.48
N LEU A 206 -1.97 13.57 1.05
CA LEU A 206 -1.96 12.27 1.72
C LEU A 206 -0.55 11.68 1.77
N PHE A 207 0.19 11.76 0.65
CA PHE A 207 1.58 11.33 0.64
C PHE A 207 2.42 12.14 1.62
N LYS A 208 2.26 13.47 1.63
CA LYS A 208 2.96 14.36 2.57
C LYS A 208 2.62 14.06 4.04
N LEU A 209 1.36 13.73 4.36
CA LEU A 209 0.97 13.26 5.70
C LEU A 209 1.74 12.00 6.10
N LYS A 210 1.84 11.02 5.20
CA LYS A 210 2.61 9.79 5.45
C LYS A 210 4.10 10.08 5.61
N GLN A 211 4.67 10.98 4.81
CA GLN A 211 6.07 11.44 4.94
C GLN A 211 6.33 12.09 6.29
N GLN A 212 5.38 12.87 6.82
CA GLN A 212 5.53 13.54 8.11
C GLN A 212 5.26 12.60 9.29
N GLY A 213 4.37 11.60 9.12
CA GLY A 213 4.00 10.62 10.14
C GLY A 213 4.79 9.31 10.04
N VAL A 214 4.07 8.24 9.70
CA VAL A 214 4.58 6.86 9.79
C VAL A 214 5.85 6.60 8.97
N LEU A 215 6.01 7.20 7.80
CA LEU A 215 7.18 6.97 6.96
C LEU A 215 8.44 7.63 7.55
N LYS A 216 8.30 8.76 8.25
CA LYS A 216 9.40 9.37 9.01
C LYS A 216 9.84 8.46 10.15
N VAL A 217 8.88 7.95 10.93
CA VAL A 217 9.18 7.03 12.05
C VAL A 217 9.86 5.75 11.58
N ARG A 218 9.52 5.27 10.39
CA ARG A 218 10.15 4.10 9.76
C ARG A 218 11.48 4.41 9.06
N GLY A 219 11.95 5.65 9.07
CA GLY A 219 13.26 6.03 8.54
C GLY A 219 13.31 6.30 7.03
N TYR A 220 12.17 6.31 6.33
CA TYR A 220 12.12 6.65 4.91
C TYR A 220 12.37 8.15 4.64
N TYR A 221 12.05 9.01 5.60
CA TYR A 221 12.20 10.47 5.50
C TYR A 221 12.75 11.05 6.81
N LYS A 222 13.49 12.16 6.71
CA LYS A 222 14.06 12.90 7.86
C LYS A 222 13.27 14.18 8.12
#